data_AF-A0A2H9LVT1-F1
#
_entry.id   AF-A0A2H9LVT1-F1
#
_cell.length_a   1.000
_cell.length_b   1.000
_cell.length_c   1.000
_cell.angle_alpha   90.00
_cell.angle_beta   90.00
_cell.angle_gamma   90.00
#
_symmetry.space_group_name_H-M   'P 1'
#
loop_
_entity.id
_entity.type
_entity.pdbx_description
1 polymer ?
#
loop_
_entity_poly.entity_id
_entity_poly.type
_entity_poly.pdbx_seq_one_letter_code
_entity_poly.pdbx_strand_id
1 'polypeptide(L)'
;MKKLKITYVSKSRIYPSFGDANETPPRIRIRIRKDLPIAVKKFVLEHEKYHIKDYQKLTKENKKYYWIWGEIKANFFGAIKHPFGALICFLMSLSPARLKFYWQRIKKSK
;
A
#
# COMPACT_ATOMS: atom_id res chain seq x y z
N MET A 1 2.62 12.24 -19.49
CA MET A 1 2.20 11.86 -18.12
C MET A 1 1.67 10.44 -18.10
N LYS A 2 2.19 9.56 -17.23
CA LYS A 2 1.61 8.22 -17.03
C LYS A 2 0.19 8.39 -16.47
N LYS A 3 -0.82 7.79 -17.10
CA LYS A 3 -2.22 7.90 -16.62
C LYS A 3 -2.38 7.05 -15.35
N LEU A 4 -2.66 7.70 -14.22
CA LEU A 4 -3.02 7.04 -12.97
C LEU A 4 -4.46 6.56 -13.04
N LYS A 5 -4.69 5.26 -12.83
CA LYS A 5 -6.03 4.66 -12.74
C LYS A 5 -6.24 4.12 -11.33
N ILE A 6 -7.18 4.71 -10.59
CA ILE A 6 -7.60 4.23 -9.27
C ILE A 6 -8.83 3.35 -9.48
N THR A 7 -8.84 2.15 -8.90
CA THR A 7 -9.98 1.22 -8.98
C THR A 7 -10.32 0.65 -7.63
N TYR A 8 -11.61 0.65 -7.29
CA TYR A 8 -12.11 -0.03 -6.10
C TYR A 8 -12.50 -1.47 -6.45
N VAL A 9 -11.86 -2.45 -5.83
CA VAL A 9 -11.98 -3.87 -6.16
C VAL A 9 -12.56 -4.69 -5.01
N SER A 10 -13.14 -5.85 -5.28
CA SER A 10 -13.61 -6.77 -4.22
C SER A 10 -12.46 -7.29 -3.37
N LYS A 11 -12.74 -7.59 -2.09
CA LYS A 11 -11.81 -8.26 -1.16
C LYS A 11 -11.12 -9.47 -1.79
N SER A 12 -11.89 -10.33 -2.46
CA SER A 12 -11.39 -11.55 -3.11
C SER A 12 -10.25 -11.35 -4.11
N ARG A 13 -10.12 -10.16 -4.72
CA ARG A 13 -9.09 -9.90 -5.74
C ARG A 13 -7.70 -9.61 -5.18
N ILE A 14 -7.61 -9.01 -3.99
CA ILE A 14 -6.33 -8.52 -3.45
C ILE A 14 -6.14 -8.89 -1.97
N TYR A 15 -7.00 -9.71 -1.38
CA TYR A 15 -6.80 -10.25 -0.04
C TYR A 15 -5.48 -11.04 0.04
N PRO A 16 -4.67 -10.89 1.10
CA PRO A 16 -4.94 -10.20 2.37
C PRO A 16 -4.65 -8.69 2.39
N SER A 17 -4.20 -8.10 1.29
CA SER A 17 -3.89 -6.67 1.16
C SER A 17 -5.13 -5.78 1.25
N PHE A 18 -4.91 -4.50 1.56
CA PHE A 18 -5.96 -3.46 1.60
C PHE A 18 -5.93 -2.59 0.34
N GLY A 19 -4.73 -2.32 -0.16
CA GLY A 19 -4.48 -1.79 -1.48
C GLY A 19 -3.25 -2.45 -2.09
N ASP A 20 -3.05 -2.17 -3.38
CA ASP A 20 -1.76 -2.35 -4.04
C ASP A 20 -1.59 -1.31 -5.15
N ALA A 21 -0.33 -1.01 -5.46
CA ALA A 21 0.08 -0.24 -6.61
C ALA A 21 0.90 -1.12 -7.56
N ASN A 22 0.59 -1.04 -8.85
CA ASN A 22 1.38 -1.66 -9.91
C ASN A 22 1.73 -0.60 -10.96
N GLU A 23 3.02 -0.44 -11.20
CA GLU A 23 3.56 0.37 -12.29
C GLU A 23 3.89 -0.53 -13.47
N THR A 24 3.02 -0.57 -14.49
CA THR A 24 3.28 -1.27 -15.76
C THR A 24 3.28 -0.21 -16.86
N PRO A 25 4.45 0.23 -17.35
CA PRO A 25 4.53 1.29 -18.36
C PRO A 25 3.57 1.03 -19.54
N PRO A 26 2.76 2.00 -19.99
CA PRO A 26 2.70 3.42 -19.59
C PRO A 26 1.67 3.75 -18.48
N ARG A 27 1.12 2.74 -17.79
CA ARG A 27 0.00 2.87 -16.85
C ARG A 27 0.43 2.66 -15.42
N ILE A 28 -0.15 3.44 -14.52
CA ILE A 28 -0.02 3.23 -13.08
C ILE A 28 -1.40 2.87 -12.57
N ARG A 29 -1.53 1.73 -11.91
CA ARG A 29 -2.80 1.26 -11.36
C ARG A 29 -2.70 1.17 -9.84
N ILE A 30 -3.64 1.83 -9.17
CA ILE A 30 -3.87 1.66 -7.73
C ILE A 30 -5.18 0.91 -7.56
N ARG A 31 -5.14 -0.21 -6.84
CA ARG A 31 -6.33 -0.98 -6.46
C ARG A 31 -6.55 -0.82 -4.97
N ILE A 32 -7.78 -0.51 -4.57
CA ILE A 32 -8.18 -0.39 -3.15
C ILE A 32 -9.39 -1.27 -2.92
N ARG A 33 -9.44 -1.98 -1.81
CA ARG A 33 -10.62 -2.77 -1.44
C ARG A 33 -11.86 -1.89 -1.27
N LYS A 34 -12.94 -2.26 -1.97
CA LYS A 34 -14.22 -1.56 -1.95
C LYS A 34 -14.95 -1.69 -0.62
N ASP A 35 -14.66 -2.75 0.15
CA ASP A 35 -15.29 -3.04 1.44
C ASP A 35 -14.65 -2.30 2.63
N LEU A 36 -13.57 -1.55 2.41
CA LEU A 36 -12.93 -0.77 3.48
C LEU A 36 -13.78 0.45 3.88
N PRO A 37 -13.74 0.87 5.15
CA PRO A 37 -14.29 2.15 5.59
C PRO A 37 -13.72 3.32 4.78
N ILE A 38 -14.50 4.39 4.60
CA ILE A 38 -14.10 5.56 3.78
C ILE A 38 -12.79 6.18 4.29
N ALA A 39 -12.63 6.30 5.60
CA ALA A 39 -11.41 6.81 6.22
C ALA A 39 -10.19 5.94 5.87
N VAL A 40 -10.34 4.61 5.91
CA VAL A 40 -9.28 3.66 5.56
C VAL A 40 -8.97 3.73 4.07
N LYS A 41 -9.98 3.83 3.19
CA LYS A 41 -9.76 4.01 1.74
C LYS A 41 -8.93 5.24 1.43
N LYS A 42 -9.19 6.37 2.11
CA LYS A 42 -8.43 7.61 1.93
C LYS A 42 -6.97 7.43 2.37
N PHE A 43 -6.75 6.82 3.54
CA PHE A 43 -5.41 6.48 4.03
C PHE A 43 -4.65 5.57 3.05
N VAL A 44 -5.25 4.44 2.68
CA VAL A 44 -4.64 3.47 1.75
C VAL A 44 -4.34 4.12 0.40
N LEU A 45 -5.23 4.98 -0.12
CA LEU A 45 -4.98 5.69 -1.36
C LEU A 45 -3.73 6.58 -1.30
N GLU A 46 -3.58 7.35 -0.23
CA GLU A 46 -2.40 8.21 -0.07
C GLU A 46 -1.12 7.39 0.17
N HIS A 47 -1.21 6.27 0.88
CA HIS A 47 -0.12 5.30 1.02
C HIS A 47 0.33 4.76 -0.35
N GLU A 48 -0.58 4.26 -1.19
CA GLU A 48 -0.24 3.71 -2.51
C GLU A 48 0.30 4.78 -3.48
N LYS A 49 -0.26 6.00 -3.43
CA LYS A 49 0.28 7.14 -4.19
C LYS A 49 1.71 7.48 -3.77
N TYR A 50 2.02 7.38 -2.48
CA TYR A 50 3.37 7.62 -1.97
C TYR A 50 4.34 6.59 -2.55
N HIS A 51 4.00 5.30 -2.52
CA HIS A 51 4.83 4.24 -3.13
C HIS A 51 5.18 4.55 -4.58
N ILE A 52 4.21 4.98 -5.40
CA ILE A 52 4.47 5.36 -6.78
C ILE A 52 5.42 6.55 -6.88
N LYS A 53 5.14 7.63 -6.13
CA LYS A 53 5.92 8.87 -6.18
C LYS A 53 7.36 8.65 -5.71
N ASP A 54 7.53 7.86 -4.66
CA ASP A 54 8.83 7.61 -4.05
C ASP A 54 9.62 6.58 -4.87
N TYR A 55 9.00 5.52 -5.38
CA TYR A 55 9.64 4.57 -6.30
C TYR A 55 10.20 5.21 -7.57
N GLN A 56 9.51 6.23 -8.11
CA GLN A 56 9.96 7.00 -9.28
C GLN A 56 11.21 7.85 -8.99
N LYS A 57 11.49 8.18 -7.73
CA LYS A 57 12.66 8.98 -7.33
C LYS A 57 13.91 8.16 -7.04
N LEU A 58 13.78 6.84 -6.89
CA LEU A 58 14.89 5.99 -6.46
C LEU A 58 15.80 5.58 -7.61
N THR A 59 17.10 5.61 -7.35
CA THR A 59 18.14 5.01 -8.20
C THR A 59 18.09 3.47 -8.13
N LYS A 60 18.74 2.79 -9.09
CA LYS A 60 18.78 1.32 -9.13
C LYS A 60 19.36 0.71 -7.85
N GLU A 61 20.40 1.32 -7.26
CA GLU A 61 21.00 0.82 -6.01
C GLU A 61 20.04 0.93 -4.82
N ASN A 62 19.32 2.05 -4.70
CA ASN A 62 18.43 2.31 -3.58
C ASN A 62 17.14 1.46 -3.59
N LYS A 63 16.81 0.84 -4.74
CA LYS A 63 15.67 -0.06 -4.86
C LYS A 63 15.84 -1.39 -4.11
N LYS A 64 17.07 -1.83 -3.86
CA LYS A 64 17.37 -3.12 -3.20
C LYS A 64 16.79 -3.22 -1.78
N TYR A 65 16.82 -2.12 -1.02
CA TYR A 65 16.32 -2.06 0.36
C TYR A 65 15.01 -1.28 0.49
N TYR A 66 14.42 -0.88 -0.63
CA TYR A 66 13.27 0.00 -0.66
C TYR A 66 12.02 -0.61 -0.04
N TRP A 67 11.84 -1.93 -0.12
CA TRP A 67 10.60 -2.55 0.32
C TRP A 67 10.30 -2.36 1.83
N ILE A 68 11.32 -2.25 2.69
CA ILE A 68 11.13 -1.96 4.13
C ILE A 68 10.88 -0.46 4.33
N TRP A 69 11.84 0.36 3.87
CA TRP A 69 11.83 1.79 4.10
C TRP A 69 10.67 2.50 3.40
N GLY A 70 10.27 2.01 2.22
CA GLY A 70 9.13 2.50 1.46
C GLY A 70 7.82 2.28 2.20
N GLU A 71 7.60 1.11 2.81
CA GLU A 71 6.40 0.82 3.60
C GLU A 71 6.32 1.71 4.84
N ILE A 72 7.44 1.94 5.53
CA ILE A 72 7.50 2.84 6.70
C ILE A 72 7.15 4.27 6.28
N LYS A 73 7.82 4.78 5.23
CA LYS A 73 7.60 6.15 4.73
C LYS A 73 6.17 6.35 4.20
N ALA A 74 5.64 5.38 3.47
CA ALA A 74 4.28 5.42 2.93
C ALA A 74 3.22 5.41 4.04
N ASN A 75 3.41 4.57 5.08
CA ASN A 75 2.54 4.56 6.26
C ASN A 75 2.60 5.89 7.00
N PHE A 76 3.79 6.44 7.22
CA PHE A 76 3.97 7.72 7.90
C PHE A 76 3.30 8.87 7.13
N PHE A 77 3.55 8.96 5.82
CA PHE A 77 2.95 9.98 4.97
C PHE A 77 1.42 9.87 4.92
N GLY A 78 0.89 8.65 4.79
CA GLY A 78 -0.54 8.39 4.83
C GLY A 78 -1.14 8.78 6.19
N ALA A 79 -0.46 8.47 7.30
CA ALA A 79 -0.94 8.74 8.66
C ALA A 79 -0.98 10.24 8.98
N ILE A 80 -0.01 11.02 8.50
CA ILE A 80 -0.04 12.49 8.63
C ILE A 80 -1.29 13.07 7.97
N LYS A 81 -1.64 12.58 6.77
CA LYS A 81 -2.82 13.09 6.03
C LYS A 81 -4.14 12.57 6.55
N HIS A 82 -4.18 11.31 6.98
CA HIS A 82 -5.40 10.60 7.35
C HIS A 82 -5.18 9.77 8.63
N PRO A 83 -5.00 10.42 9.79
CA PRO A 83 -4.61 9.74 11.04
C PRO A 83 -5.67 8.75 11.52
N PHE A 84 -6.96 9.11 11.46
CA PHE A 84 -8.05 8.20 11.80
C PHE A 84 -8.12 6.99 10.85
N GLY A 85 -7.88 7.20 9.56
CA GLY A 85 -7.81 6.12 8.58
C GLY A 85 -6.66 5.16 8.86
N ALA A 86 -5.51 5.69 9.28
CA ALA A 86 -4.34 4.92 9.67
C ALA A 86 -4.60 4.08 10.93
N LEU A 87 -5.21 4.67 11.96
CA LEU A 87 -5.56 3.95 13.20
C LEU A 87 -6.51 2.78 12.94
N ILE A 88 -7.60 3.01 12.20
CA ILE A 88 -8.55 1.94 11.85
C ILE A 88 -7.84 0.88 10.99
N CYS A 89 -7.01 1.29 10.03
CA CYS A 89 -6.22 0.37 9.21
C CYS A 89 -5.25 -0.50 10.03
N PHE A 90 -4.63 0.09 11.05
CA PHE A 90 -3.76 -0.63 11.99
C PHE A 90 -4.55 -1.69 12.76
N LEU A 91 -5.69 -1.33 13.36
CA LEU A 91 -6.56 -2.28 14.06
C LEU A 91 -7.01 -3.44 13.15
N MET A 92 -7.43 -3.13 11.92
CA MET A 92 -7.78 -4.15 10.93
C MET A 92 -6.59 -5.04 10.51
N SER A 93 -5.36 -4.52 10.63
CA SER A 93 -4.14 -5.26 10.31
C SER A 93 -3.77 -6.31 11.35
N LEU A 94 -4.32 -6.23 12.56
CA LEU A 94 -4.12 -7.20 13.63
C LEU A 94 -4.90 -8.52 13.39
N SER A 95 -5.66 -8.63 12.29
CA SER A 95 -6.33 -9.88 11.94
C SER A 95 -5.32 -11.03 11.74
N PRO A 96 -5.61 -12.27 12.21
CA PRO A 96 -4.67 -13.40 12.14
C PRO A 96 -4.14 -13.69 10.74
N ALA A 97 -4.99 -13.53 9.71
CA ALA A 97 -4.60 -13.74 8.33
C ALA A 97 -3.56 -12.72 7.84
N ARG A 98 -3.64 -11.47 8.29
CA ARG A 98 -2.66 -10.43 7.95
C ARG A 98 -1.37 -10.60 8.73
N LEU A 99 -1.45 -10.97 10.00
CA LEU A 99 -0.26 -11.32 10.80
C LEU A 99 0.50 -12.49 10.15
N LYS A 100 -0.21 -13.55 9.73
CA LYS A 100 0.38 -14.66 8.98
C LYS A 100 1.01 -14.20 7.65
N PHE A 101 0.36 -13.30 6.92
CA PHE A 101 0.91 -12.74 5.68
C PHE A 101 2.19 -11.92 5.92
N TYR A 102 2.22 -11.09 6.96
CA TYR A 102 3.44 -10.34 7.33
C TYR A 102 4.57 -11.28 7.74
N TRP A 103 4.27 -12.31 8.53
CA TRP A 103 5.23 -13.33 8.92
C TRP A 103 5.81 -14.06 7.69
N GLN A 104 4.96 -14.40 6.72
CA GLN A 104 5.40 -14.99 5.46
C GLN A 104 6.28 -14.05 4.64
N ARG A 105 5.98 -12.74 4.58
CA ARG A 105 6.84 -11.75 3.92
C ARG A 105 8.20 -11.66 4.59
N ILE A 106 8.26 -11.59 5.91
CA ILE A 106 9.52 -11.57 6.67
C ILE A 106 10.34 -12.85 6.39
N LYS A 107 9.70 -14.02 6.43
CA LYS A 107 10.37 -15.31 6.14
C LYS A 107 10.84 -15.43 4.69
N LYS A 108 10.13 -14.81 3.73
CA LYS A 108 10.47 -14.81 2.30
C LYS A 108 11.40 -13.68 1.87
N SER A 109 11.70 -12.71 2.73
CA SER A 109 12.70 -11.68 2.47
C SER A 109 14.13 -12.25 2.59
N LYS A 110 14.43 -13.21 1.70
CA LYS A 110 15.74 -13.51 1.11
C LYS A 110 15.73 -12.98 -0.32
#